data_AF-A0A0G4F296-F1
#
_entry.id   AF-A0A0G4F296-F1
#
_cell.length_a   1.000
_cell.length_b   1.000
_cell.length_c   1.000
_cell.angle_alpha   90.00
_cell.angle_beta   90.00
_cell.angle_gamma   90.00
#
_symmetry.space_group_name_H-M   'P 1'
#
loop_
_entity.id
_entity.type
_entity.pdbx_description
1 polymer ?
#
loop_
_entity_poly.entity_id
_entity_poly.type
_entity_poly.pdbx_seq_one_letter_code
_entity_poly.pdbx_strand_id
1 'polypeptide(L)'
;MSTNPFEALAAEEREPSDEGEHEHEDENEMEEEHQETGGHDDEEVAGPAAAAASASGGQPKGKKARKKEKQERRRRERVQERAEQQSKGEQEAGVAYEGEFGEMVSFVLVGAGLKHLPEDITPVGPYKWRIGKCFVKPKGGFEMNVEGLIYADQHLAVQIIAELKSSGSFLPALKQVANVACLPGIVGSSLGMPDIHSGYGFAVGCVAAMDTTDPNAVVSPGGVGFDINCGVRLLRSNLKEGDLYHNGDPKRLRKLATALYDAIPTGVGSSGAYIATEADLKNALKSGMRWCLESGYCWLEDLECCEEQGCFKDADPNKVSSRARKRGMPQMGTLGSGNHYIEVQVVDEVFDEAAASAMGLEKGNVCIMIHSGSRGLGHQVCTDALQVMESSGVKVPDRQLSAVRIKSPEGQNYLQAMAAAANYAFVNRTLMAHSARKAVTDVFDGDARELGLYVVYDVAHNIAKVEEHRPAEEGGPTRILLVHRKGATRAFPPGHPEIPEKYRGVGQPVLIGGSMGTCSYVLTGTHKAMEETFGSTCHGAGRALSRSQALRENDSNCVLNRLRSSGIEVRIAQPRLAAEEADVAYKDVESVVATCHEAGISKKTVRLRPLAVIKG
;
A
#
# COMPACT_ATOMS: atom_id res chain seq x y z
N MET A 1 -1.44 -16.30 68.57
CA MET A 1 -0.70 -17.43 67.97
C MET A 1 -0.38 -17.00 66.55
N SER A 2 0.86 -16.63 66.19
CA SER A 2 2.10 -17.44 66.17
C SER A 2 2.08 -18.47 65.03
N THR A 3 3.03 -18.49 64.09
CA THR A 3 4.32 -17.75 64.03
C THR A 3 4.84 -17.60 62.60
N ASN A 4 5.62 -16.53 62.34
CA ASN A 4 6.57 -16.46 61.22
C ASN A 4 7.71 -17.49 61.45
N PRO A 5 8.52 -17.83 60.44
CA PRO A 5 9.84 -17.17 60.41
C PRO A 5 10.47 -16.89 59.02
N PHE A 6 11.00 -15.66 58.90
CA PHE A 6 12.25 -15.24 58.23
C PHE A 6 12.26 -15.22 56.67
N GLU A 7 12.54 -14.09 55.98
CA GLU A 7 13.77 -13.23 55.91
C GLU A 7 14.82 -13.80 54.94
N ALA A 8 15.69 -13.05 54.24
CA ALA A 8 15.91 -11.59 53.99
C ALA A 8 16.99 -11.46 52.85
N LEU A 9 17.36 -10.33 52.21
CA LEU A 9 17.00 -8.90 52.25
C LEU A 9 17.41 -8.23 50.89
N ALA A 10 17.73 -6.92 50.90
CA ALA A 10 18.68 -6.20 50.02
C ALA A 10 18.18 -5.50 48.73
N ALA A 11 17.69 -4.27 48.91
CA ALA A 11 18.22 -3.10 48.19
C ALA A 11 19.29 -2.43 49.13
N GLU A 12 20.04 -1.36 48.82
CA GLU A 12 19.91 -0.29 47.80
C GLU A 12 21.25 0.51 47.70
N GLU A 13 21.33 1.48 46.77
CA GLU A 13 22.20 2.70 46.79
C GLU A 13 23.74 2.69 46.49
N ARG A 14 24.08 3.43 45.41
CA ARG A 14 25.14 4.47 45.23
C ARG A 14 26.64 4.15 44.98
N GLU A 15 27.20 4.95 44.08
CA GLU A 15 28.62 5.23 43.76
C GLU A 15 29.14 6.47 44.57
N PRO A 16 30.29 7.14 44.27
CA PRO A 16 31.48 6.78 43.47
C PRO A 16 32.85 7.08 44.16
N SER A 17 33.98 6.68 43.55
CA SER A 17 35.31 7.31 43.77
C SER A 17 36.39 6.94 42.73
N ASP A 18 36.58 7.83 41.75
CA ASP A 18 37.84 8.51 41.32
C ASP A 18 39.25 7.85 41.24
N GLU A 19 40.16 8.61 40.58
CA GLU A 19 41.64 8.55 40.48
C GLU A 19 42.31 7.53 39.50
N GLY A 20 43.18 8.06 38.63
CA GLY A 20 44.00 7.32 37.64
C GLY A 20 44.50 8.19 36.48
N GLU A 21 45.63 8.88 36.67
CA GLU A 21 46.12 10.00 35.81
C GLU A 21 47.12 9.62 34.69
N HIS A 22 47.57 10.65 33.94
CA HIS A 22 48.73 10.72 33.01
C HIS A 22 48.54 10.15 31.58
N GLU A 23 49.01 10.80 30.49
CA GLU A 23 49.63 12.15 30.38
C GLU A 23 49.48 12.78 28.97
N HIS A 24 49.93 14.03 28.84
CA HIS A 24 49.99 14.83 27.60
C HIS A 24 50.99 14.28 26.56
N GLU A 25 50.78 14.65 25.29
CA GLU A 25 51.75 15.52 24.59
C GLU A 25 51.01 16.37 23.53
N ASP A 26 51.49 17.60 23.32
CA ASP A 26 50.86 18.66 22.53
C ASP A 26 51.64 18.95 21.22
N GLU A 27 51.24 20.03 20.53
CA GLU A 27 52.04 20.86 19.59
C GLU A 27 52.13 20.51 18.08
N ASN A 28 51.74 21.53 17.29
CA ASN A 28 52.43 22.09 16.12
C ASN A 28 52.46 21.33 14.77
N GLU A 29 52.66 21.98 13.61
CA GLU A 29 52.29 23.32 13.08
C GLU A 29 52.59 23.30 11.55
N MET A 30 52.33 24.39 10.80
CA MET A 30 52.80 24.65 9.42
C MET A 30 52.12 23.77 8.31
N GLU A 31 51.73 24.29 7.14
CA GLU A 31 52.48 24.96 6.05
C GLU A 31 53.43 23.97 5.31
N GLU A 32 53.58 23.95 3.98
CA GLU A 32 53.29 24.99 2.97
C GLU A 32 53.00 24.40 1.53
N GLU A 33 53.00 25.28 0.52
CA GLU A 33 52.80 25.15 -0.95
C GLU A 33 53.24 23.85 -1.72
N HIS A 34 52.74 23.51 -2.93
CA HIS A 34 52.77 24.25 -4.23
C HIS A 34 51.66 23.76 -5.23
N GLN A 35 51.09 24.62 -6.10
CA GLN A 35 51.38 24.87 -7.55
C GLN A 35 51.44 23.61 -8.45
N GLU A 36 50.98 23.57 -9.72
CA GLU A 36 50.34 24.50 -10.69
C GLU A 36 49.53 23.61 -11.70
N THR A 37 48.65 23.96 -12.67
CA THR A 37 48.10 25.14 -13.40
C THR A 37 46.61 24.83 -13.75
N GLY A 38 45.72 25.72 -14.21
CA GLY A 38 45.78 27.17 -14.47
C GLY A 38 44.85 27.61 -15.63
N GLY A 39 44.34 28.86 -15.60
CA GLY A 39 43.74 29.63 -16.72
C GLY A 39 42.34 29.21 -17.23
N HIS A 40 41.39 30.11 -17.51
CA HIS A 40 41.35 31.57 -17.33
C HIS A 40 39.89 32.02 -17.03
N ASP A 41 39.77 32.94 -16.07
CA ASP A 41 39.15 34.27 -16.11
C ASP A 41 38.18 34.61 -17.29
N ASP A 42 37.13 35.44 -17.14
CA ASP A 42 36.41 35.93 -15.94
C ASP A 42 35.13 36.70 -16.36
N GLU A 43 34.27 36.92 -15.37
CA GLU A 43 33.45 38.11 -15.01
C GLU A 43 33.50 39.43 -15.87
N GLU A 44 32.52 40.35 -15.84
CA GLU A 44 31.23 40.40 -15.13
C GLU A 44 30.15 41.30 -15.82
N VAL A 45 29.01 41.43 -15.13
CA VAL A 45 27.82 42.26 -15.32
C VAL A 45 28.09 43.78 -15.55
N ALA A 46 27.31 44.45 -16.43
CA ALA A 46 26.52 45.67 -16.10
C ALA A 46 25.88 46.44 -17.30
N GLY A 47 24.61 46.85 -17.10
CA GLY A 47 24.10 48.22 -17.38
C GLY A 47 24.03 48.78 -18.82
N PRO A 48 22.82 49.00 -19.39
CA PRO A 48 22.64 49.77 -20.62
C PRO A 48 22.40 51.28 -20.36
N ALA A 49 23.10 52.15 -21.09
CA ALA A 49 22.83 53.60 -21.17
C ALA A 49 22.81 54.08 -22.63
N ALA A 50 22.00 55.09 -22.94
CA ALA A 50 21.69 55.48 -24.33
C ALA A 50 22.39 56.78 -24.79
N ALA A 51 22.75 56.82 -26.08
CA ALA A 51 23.12 58.03 -26.83
C ALA A 51 22.75 57.86 -28.32
N ALA A 52 22.77 58.94 -29.11
CA ALA A 52 22.10 59.00 -30.41
C ALA A 52 22.97 59.48 -31.59
N ALA A 53 22.51 59.15 -32.82
CA ALA A 53 22.91 59.70 -34.13
C ALA A 53 24.37 59.43 -34.59
N SER A 54 24.69 59.28 -35.88
CA SER A 54 24.07 59.87 -37.07
C SER A 54 24.45 59.19 -38.42
N ALA A 55 23.60 59.41 -39.43
CA ALA A 55 23.84 59.53 -40.90
C ALA A 55 24.78 58.61 -41.73
N SER A 56 24.27 58.25 -42.93
CA SER A 56 24.96 57.73 -44.14
C SER A 56 25.54 56.29 -44.09
N GLY A 57 25.61 55.53 -45.20
CA GLY A 57 25.04 55.73 -46.54
C GLY A 57 25.36 54.57 -47.51
N GLY A 58 24.47 54.29 -48.47
CA GLY A 58 24.71 53.32 -49.57
C GLY A 58 24.27 51.86 -49.35
N GLN A 59 23.80 51.19 -50.41
CA GLN A 59 23.46 49.76 -50.43
C GLN A 59 24.34 49.01 -51.46
N PRO A 60 24.34 47.66 -51.44
CA PRO A 60 23.52 46.97 -52.45
C PRO A 60 22.77 45.72 -51.92
N LYS A 61 21.44 45.79 -51.81
CA LYS A 61 20.57 44.69 -51.29
C LYS A 61 20.33 43.50 -52.25
N GLY A 62 21.16 43.31 -53.28
CA GLY A 62 20.92 42.30 -54.34
C GLY A 62 21.15 40.83 -53.94
N LYS A 63 22.40 40.45 -53.63
CA LYS A 63 22.79 39.02 -53.55
C LYS A 63 22.41 38.30 -52.25
N LYS A 64 22.25 39.00 -51.12
CA LYS A 64 21.90 38.38 -49.83
C LYS A 64 20.43 37.91 -49.77
N ALA A 65 19.49 38.63 -50.38
CA ALA A 65 18.05 38.31 -50.35
C ALA A 65 17.74 36.94 -50.97
N ARG A 66 18.06 36.74 -52.26
CA ARG A 66 17.84 35.47 -52.98
C ARG A 66 18.49 34.25 -52.31
N LYS A 67 19.61 34.43 -51.59
CA LYS A 67 20.28 33.33 -50.87
C LYS A 67 19.51 32.93 -49.60
N LYS A 68 18.97 33.92 -48.86
CA LYS A 68 18.12 33.68 -47.67
C LYS A 68 16.79 33.01 -48.07
N GLU A 69 16.15 33.52 -49.10
CA GLU A 69 14.87 33.02 -49.66
C GLU A 69 14.96 31.54 -50.10
N LYS A 70 16.02 31.17 -50.84
CA LYS A 70 16.26 29.77 -51.25
C LYS A 70 16.59 28.83 -50.08
N GLN A 71 17.17 29.37 -49.00
CA GLN A 71 17.47 28.61 -47.77
C GLN A 71 16.21 28.42 -46.91
N GLU A 72 15.33 29.43 -46.86
CA GLU A 72 14.06 29.38 -46.14
C GLU A 72 13.06 28.44 -46.82
N ARG A 73 12.97 28.46 -48.16
CA ARG A 73 12.18 27.49 -48.92
C ARG A 73 12.59 26.04 -48.60
N ARG A 74 13.90 25.74 -48.61
CA ARG A 74 14.42 24.42 -48.23
C ARG A 74 14.16 24.03 -46.78
N ARG A 75 14.01 25.01 -45.88
CA ARG A 75 13.60 24.76 -44.48
C ARG A 75 12.11 24.40 -44.40
N ARG A 76 11.24 25.06 -45.18
CA ARG A 76 9.81 24.73 -45.26
C ARG A 76 9.60 23.35 -45.88
N GLU A 77 10.27 23.05 -46.99
CA GLU A 77 10.25 21.73 -47.66
C GLU A 77 10.61 20.60 -46.67
N ARG A 78 11.70 20.74 -45.88
CA ARG A 78 12.09 19.75 -44.86
C ARG A 78 11.18 19.65 -43.63
N VAL A 79 10.49 20.73 -43.27
CA VAL A 79 9.49 20.69 -42.19
C VAL A 79 8.25 19.94 -42.67
N GLN A 80 7.86 20.14 -43.93
CA GLN A 80 6.75 19.43 -44.54
C GLN A 80 7.06 17.93 -44.75
N GLU A 81 8.24 17.57 -45.28
CA GLU A 81 8.69 16.17 -45.37
C GLU A 81 8.64 15.45 -44.01
N ARG A 82 9.04 16.14 -42.92
CA ARG A 82 8.95 15.60 -41.55
C ARG A 82 7.52 15.45 -41.06
N ALA A 83 6.64 16.42 -41.32
CA ALA A 83 5.23 16.34 -40.96
C ALA A 83 4.51 15.21 -41.72
N GLU A 84 4.83 15.00 -43.00
CA GLU A 84 4.28 13.92 -43.83
C GLU A 84 4.83 12.53 -43.43
N GLN A 85 6.09 12.44 -42.99
CA GLN A 85 6.65 11.21 -42.41
C GLN A 85 6.05 10.90 -41.02
N GLN A 86 5.90 11.92 -40.17
CA GLN A 86 5.30 11.77 -38.85
C GLN A 86 3.81 11.37 -38.95
N SER A 87 3.04 12.04 -39.79
CA SER A 87 1.63 11.71 -40.05
C SER A 87 1.44 10.28 -40.60
N LYS A 88 2.39 9.77 -41.39
CA LYS A 88 2.38 8.36 -41.82
C LYS A 88 2.70 7.39 -40.68
N GLY A 89 3.70 7.69 -39.85
CA GLY A 89 3.98 6.91 -38.64
C GLY A 89 2.80 6.88 -37.68
N GLU A 90 2.08 8.00 -37.52
CA GLU A 90 0.86 8.10 -36.72
C GLU A 90 -0.32 7.29 -37.33
N GLN A 91 -0.46 7.24 -38.66
CA GLN A 91 -1.45 6.39 -39.34
C GLN A 91 -1.10 4.89 -39.27
N GLU A 92 0.14 4.51 -39.52
CA GLU A 92 0.61 3.11 -39.46
C GLU A 92 0.54 2.58 -38.02
N ALA A 93 0.90 3.40 -37.02
CA ALA A 93 0.69 3.08 -35.61
C ALA A 93 -0.80 2.95 -35.27
N GLY A 94 -1.66 3.87 -35.72
CA GLY A 94 -3.10 3.84 -35.45
C GLY A 94 -3.80 2.56 -35.96
N VAL A 95 -3.42 2.09 -37.16
CA VAL A 95 -3.97 0.83 -37.73
C VAL A 95 -3.49 -0.40 -36.97
N ALA A 96 -2.26 -0.41 -36.46
CA ALA A 96 -1.79 -1.48 -35.56
C ALA A 96 -2.53 -1.43 -34.20
N TYR A 97 -2.75 -0.24 -33.65
CA TYR A 97 -3.44 0.01 -32.38
C TYR A 97 -4.89 -0.55 -32.42
N GLU A 98 -5.66 -0.24 -33.47
CA GLU A 98 -7.02 -0.78 -33.62
C GLU A 98 -7.05 -2.31 -33.71
N GLY A 99 -6.01 -2.94 -34.26
CA GLY A 99 -5.84 -4.39 -34.30
C GLY A 99 -5.63 -5.00 -32.91
N GLU A 100 -4.65 -4.52 -32.15
CA GLU A 100 -4.30 -5.06 -30.82
C GLU A 100 -5.47 -4.94 -29.83
N PHE A 101 -6.16 -3.80 -29.80
CA PHE A 101 -7.37 -3.66 -28.97
C PHE A 101 -8.53 -4.54 -29.45
N GLY A 102 -8.64 -4.79 -30.76
CA GLY A 102 -9.62 -5.72 -31.32
C GLY A 102 -9.41 -7.16 -30.85
N GLU A 103 -8.18 -7.66 -30.88
CA GLU A 103 -7.85 -9.00 -30.39
C GLU A 103 -8.03 -9.13 -28.87
N MET A 104 -7.58 -8.14 -28.09
CA MET A 104 -7.75 -8.14 -26.64
C MET A 104 -9.23 -8.12 -26.23
N VAL A 105 -10.06 -7.30 -26.88
CA VAL A 105 -11.52 -7.27 -26.64
C VAL A 105 -12.15 -8.60 -27.05
N SER A 106 -11.75 -9.20 -28.16
CA SER A 106 -12.22 -10.53 -28.59
C SER A 106 -11.90 -11.61 -27.55
N PHE A 107 -10.66 -11.65 -27.06
CA PHE A 107 -10.24 -12.56 -25.99
C PHE A 107 -11.07 -12.37 -24.70
N VAL A 108 -11.24 -11.13 -24.26
CA VAL A 108 -12.04 -10.79 -23.07
C VAL A 108 -13.50 -11.18 -23.23
N LEU A 109 -14.09 -10.97 -24.41
CA LEU A 109 -15.46 -11.39 -24.71
C LEU A 109 -15.63 -12.91 -24.66
N VAL A 110 -14.74 -13.66 -25.30
CA VAL A 110 -14.79 -15.13 -25.30
C VAL A 110 -14.60 -15.68 -23.88
N GLY A 111 -13.57 -15.20 -23.16
CA GLY A 111 -13.28 -15.63 -21.79
C GLY A 111 -14.38 -15.30 -20.79
N ALA A 112 -14.96 -14.10 -20.86
CA ALA A 112 -16.12 -13.72 -20.03
C ALA A 112 -17.44 -14.32 -20.55
N GLY A 113 -17.45 -15.00 -21.71
CA GLY A 113 -18.63 -15.55 -22.38
C GLY A 113 -19.66 -14.49 -22.78
N LEU A 114 -19.23 -13.28 -23.11
CA LEU A 114 -20.07 -12.17 -23.56
C LEU A 114 -20.11 -12.10 -25.09
N LYS A 115 -21.22 -11.60 -25.65
CA LYS A 115 -21.33 -11.32 -27.09
C LYS A 115 -20.77 -9.95 -27.47
N HIS A 116 -20.96 -8.98 -26.58
CA HIS A 116 -20.52 -7.58 -26.70
C HIS A 116 -20.14 -7.07 -25.30
N LEU A 117 -19.24 -6.09 -25.22
CA LEU A 117 -19.00 -5.37 -23.97
C LEU A 117 -20.19 -4.42 -23.73
N PRO A 118 -20.47 -4.01 -22.48
CA PRO A 118 -21.26 -2.81 -22.23
C PRO A 118 -20.62 -1.62 -22.95
N GLU A 119 -21.40 -0.80 -23.64
CA GLU A 119 -20.91 0.26 -24.55
C GLU A 119 -19.95 1.25 -23.85
N ASP A 120 -20.15 1.49 -22.56
CA ASP A 120 -19.32 2.37 -21.73
C ASP A 120 -17.99 1.74 -21.25
N ILE A 121 -17.78 0.42 -21.40
CA ILE A 121 -16.54 -0.25 -21.01
C ILE A 121 -15.62 -0.33 -22.21
N THR A 122 -14.54 0.47 -22.18
CA THR A 122 -13.57 0.58 -23.27
C THR A 122 -12.14 0.37 -22.74
N PRO A 123 -11.27 -0.41 -23.41
CA PRO A 123 -9.85 -0.41 -23.09
C PRO A 123 -9.24 0.94 -23.47
N VAL A 124 -8.24 1.38 -22.69
CA VAL A 124 -7.46 2.62 -22.93
C VAL A 124 -5.95 2.38 -22.85
N GLY A 125 -5.54 1.12 -22.65
CA GLY A 125 -4.17 0.63 -22.65
C GLY A 125 -4.16 -0.88 -22.39
N PRO A 126 -3.04 -1.59 -22.60
CA PRO A 126 -2.95 -3.05 -22.40
C PRO A 126 -3.22 -3.50 -20.95
N TYR A 127 -3.09 -2.57 -19.99
CA TYR A 127 -3.30 -2.79 -18.56
C TYR A 127 -4.36 -1.87 -17.95
N LYS A 128 -5.15 -1.15 -18.77
CA LYS A 128 -6.06 -0.10 -18.30
C LYS A 128 -7.36 -0.06 -19.09
N TRP A 129 -8.48 -0.12 -18.37
CA TRP A 129 -9.84 -0.10 -18.89
C TRP A 129 -10.62 1.06 -18.27
N ARG A 130 -11.54 1.64 -19.02
CA ARG A 130 -12.34 2.81 -18.66
C ARG A 130 -13.81 2.46 -18.61
N ILE A 131 -14.50 2.99 -17.61
CA ILE A 131 -15.95 2.96 -17.43
C ILE A 131 -16.46 4.38 -17.67
N GLY A 132 -17.06 4.62 -18.84
CA GLY A 132 -17.62 5.91 -19.24
C GLY A 132 -18.80 6.34 -18.37
N LYS A 133 -19.01 7.66 -18.28
CA LYS A 133 -19.99 8.28 -17.36
C LYS A 133 -21.46 7.86 -17.58
N CYS A 134 -21.80 7.30 -18.75
CA CYS A 134 -23.16 6.88 -19.09
C CYS A 134 -23.50 5.43 -18.66
N PHE A 135 -22.52 4.70 -18.09
CA PHE A 135 -22.72 3.34 -17.56
C PHE A 135 -23.81 3.30 -16.48
N VAL A 136 -23.84 4.29 -15.58
CA VAL A 136 -24.95 4.53 -14.67
C VAL A 136 -26.04 5.30 -15.43
N LYS A 137 -27.10 4.61 -15.83
CA LYS A 137 -28.17 5.21 -16.64
C LYS A 137 -29.01 6.19 -15.79
N PRO A 138 -29.18 7.47 -16.19
CA PRO A 138 -29.83 8.51 -15.36
C PRO A 138 -31.27 8.22 -14.90
N LYS A 139 -31.93 7.21 -15.47
CA LYS A 139 -33.24 6.70 -15.00
C LYS A 139 -33.24 6.22 -13.54
N GLY A 140 -32.07 6.00 -12.93
CA GLY A 140 -31.93 5.75 -11.49
C GLY A 140 -31.90 7.00 -10.60
N GLY A 141 -31.86 8.21 -11.17
CA GLY A 141 -31.74 9.46 -10.41
C GLY A 141 -30.32 9.80 -9.94
N PHE A 142 -29.31 9.15 -10.53
CA PHE A 142 -27.88 9.35 -10.28
C PHE A 142 -27.10 9.39 -11.60
N GLU A 143 -26.00 10.15 -11.61
CA GLU A 143 -25.09 10.29 -12.75
C GLU A 143 -23.64 10.23 -12.22
N MET A 144 -22.70 9.76 -13.02
CA MET A 144 -21.29 9.66 -12.63
C MET A 144 -20.61 11.04 -12.77
N ASN A 145 -20.08 11.58 -11.66
CA ASN A 145 -19.37 12.86 -11.64
C ASN A 145 -18.03 12.76 -12.38
N VAL A 146 -17.33 11.63 -12.21
CA VAL A 146 -16.04 11.28 -12.84
C VAL A 146 -16.16 10.00 -13.66
N GLU A 147 -15.14 9.64 -14.45
CA GLU A 147 -15.07 8.30 -15.05
C GLU A 147 -14.60 7.25 -14.04
N GLY A 148 -14.83 5.97 -14.35
CA GLY A 148 -14.18 4.85 -13.66
C GLY A 148 -12.94 4.39 -14.44
N LEU A 149 -11.87 4.01 -13.74
CA LEU A 149 -10.68 3.39 -14.35
C LEU A 149 -10.34 2.09 -13.62
N ILE A 150 -10.07 1.03 -14.37
CA ILE A 150 -9.69 -0.29 -13.85
C ILE A 150 -8.30 -0.65 -14.41
N TYR A 151 -7.37 -0.98 -13.53
CA TYR A 151 -6.09 -1.55 -13.89
C TYR A 151 -6.25 -3.07 -13.99
N ALA A 152 -6.07 -3.65 -15.18
CA ALA A 152 -6.21 -5.08 -15.44
C ALA A 152 -5.57 -5.44 -16.79
N ASP A 153 -4.72 -6.47 -16.83
CA ASP A 153 -4.41 -7.19 -18.06
C ASP A 153 -5.66 -7.91 -18.62
N GLN A 154 -5.55 -8.50 -19.82
CA GLN A 154 -6.65 -9.21 -20.48
C GLN A 154 -7.21 -10.43 -19.71
N HIS A 155 -6.39 -11.11 -18.89
CA HIS A 155 -6.79 -12.31 -18.14
C HIS A 155 -7.52 -11.93 -16.84
N LEU A 156 -7.06 -10.87 -16.16
CA LEU A 156 -7.77 -10.27 -15.04
C LEU A 156 -9.06 -9.57 -15.49
N ALA A 157 -9.04 -8.91 -16.66
CA ALA A 157 -10.21 -8.29 -17.27
C ALA A 157 -11.33 -9.30 -17.56
N VAL A 158 -11.00 -10.51 -18.06
CA VAL A 158 -11.97 -11.63 -18.19
C VAL A 158 -12.70 -11.88 -16.88
N GLN A 159 -11.98 -12.02 -15.76
CA GLN A 159 -12.58 -12.35 -14.46
C GLN A 159 -13.46 -11.20 -13.93
N ILE A 160 -12.94 -9.97 -13.99
CA ILE A 160 -13.63 -8.77 -13.49
C ILE A 160 -14.89 -8.47 -14.31
N ILE A 161 -14.85 -8.64 -15.63
CA ILE A 161 -15.99 -8.40 -16.53
C ILE A 161 -17.00 -9.55 -16.47
N ALA A 162 -16.57 -10.79 -16.28
CA ALA A 162 -17.48 -11.92 -16.04
C ALA A 162 -18.35 -11.73 -14.79
N GLU A 163 -17.83 -11.05 -13.76
CA GLU A 163 -18.58 -10.74 -12.53
C GLU A 163 -19.88 -9.94 -12.80
N LEU A 164 -19.99 -9.19 -13.91
CA LEU A 164 -21.23 -8.47 -14.28
C LEU A 164 -22.46 -9.38 -14.43
N LYS A 165 -22.25 -10.68 -14.67
CA LYS A 165 -23.28 -11.73 -14.74
C LYS A 165 -23.67 -12.31 -13.38
N SER A 166 -22.87 -12.06 -12.34
CA SER A 166 -23.04 -12.63 -11.01
C SER A 166 -24.26 -12.05 -10.29
N SER A 167 -25.05 -12.93 -9.68
CA SER A 167 -26.19 -12.59 -8.81
C SER A 167 -25.83 -12.81 -7.34
N GLY A 168 -24.68 -12.28 -6.92
CA GLY A 168 -24.18 -12.38 -5.55
C GLY A 168 -24.89 -11.44 -4.55
N SER A 169 -24.49 -11.50 -3.29
CA SER A 169 -25.01 -10.63 -2.20
C SER A 169 -24.49 -9.19 -2.24
N PHE A 170 -23.56 -8.90 -3.14
CA PHE A 170 -22.98 -7.58 -3.41
C PHE A 170 -23.13 -7.28 -4.91
N LEU A 171 -23.14 -5.99 -5.27
CA LEU A 171 -23.06 -5.60 -6.68
C LEU A 171 -21.67 -5.94 -7.24
N PRO A 172 -21.58 -6.47 -8.48
CA PRO A 172 -20.31 -6.65 -9.19
C PRO A 172 -19.40 -5.42 -9.13
N ALA A 173 -18.10 -5.62 -8.96
CA ALA A 173 -17.12 -4.59 -8.64
C ALA A 173 -17.11 -3.41 -9.64
N LEU A 174 -17.29 -3.68 -10.93
CA LEU A 174 -17.41 -2.66 -11.97
C LEU A 174 -18.61 -1.71 -11.74
N LYS A 175 -19.73 -2.24 -11.24
CA LYS A 175 -20.89 -1.42 -10.83
C LYS A 175 -20.61 -0.65 -9.54
N GLN A 176 -19.78 -1.19 -8.65
CA GLN A 176 -19.37 -0.48 -7.43
C GLN A 176 -18.44 0.69 -7.74
N VAL A 177 -17.47 0.52 -8.64
CA VAL A 177 -16.63 1.63 -9.17
C VAL A 177 -17.49 2.70 -9.83
N ALA A 178 -18.44 2.30 -10.69
CA ALA A 178 -19.36 3.25 -11.31
C ALA A 178 -20.25 3.99 -10.28
N ASN A 179 -20.75 3.29 -9.26
CA ASN A 179 -21.53 3.88 -8.18
C ASN A 179 -20.71 4.83 -7.27
N VAL A 180 -19.43 4.53 -7.05
CA VAL A 180 -18.49 5.41 -6.32
C VAL A 180 -18.19 6.68 -7.12
N ALA A 181 -18.12 6.59 -8.45
CA ALA A 181 -18.00 7.76 -9.33
C ALA A 181 -19.19 8.75 -9.25
N CYS A 182 -20.33 8.35 -8.68
CA CYS A 182 -21.49 9.21 -8.41
C CYS A 182 -21.40 9.99 -7.09
N LEU A 183 -20.37 9.77 -6.25
CA LEU A 183 -20.28 10.41 -4.92
C LEU A 183 -19.96 11.91 -5.01
N PRO A 184 -20.57 12.78 -4.19
CA PRO A 184 -20.27 14.21 -4.19
C PRO A 184 -18.81 14.52 -3.81
N GLY A 185 -18.20 15.47 -4.52
CA GLY A 185 -16.83 15.93 -4.27
C GLY A 185 -15.71 14.98 -4.74
N ILE A 186 -16.02 13.87 -5.41
CA ILE A 186 -15.01 13.01 -6.01
C ILE A 186 -14.27 13.72 -7.16
N VAL A 187 -12.95 13.53 -7.27
CA VAL A 187 -12.11 14.12 -8.32
C VAL A 187 -11.29 13.08 -9.09
N GLY A 188 -10.90 13.42 -10.32
CA GLY A 188 -10.10 12.55 -11.19
C GLY A 188 -10.91 11.36 -11.72
N SER A 189 -10.88 10.23 -11.01
CA SER A 189 -11.59 9.00 -11.39
C SER A 189 -11.85 8.11 -10.19
N SER A 190 -12.89 7.28 -10.26
CA SER A 190 -13.04 6.15 -9.33
C SER A 190 -12.17 5.00 -9.82
N LEU A 191 -11.23 4.54 -8.99
CA LEU A 191 -10.19 3.59 -9.41
C LEU A 191 -10.48 2.18 -8.92
N GLY A 192 -10.12 1.19 -9.74
CA GLY A 192 -10.05 -0.23 -9.42
C GLY A 192 -8.67 -0.80 -9.73
N MET A 193 -8.03 -1.42 -8.74
CA MET A 193 -6.75 -2.12 -8.86
C MET A 193 -6.94 -3.54 -9.42
N PRO A 194 -5.90 -4.26 -9.85
CA PRO A 194 -6.08 -5.54 -10.56
C PRO A 194 -6.62 -6.67 -9.68
N ASP A 195 -6.48 -6.54 -8.36
CA ASP A 195 -7.06 -7.38 -7.32
C ASP A 195 -8.55 -7.08 -7.03
N ILE A 196 -9.19 -6.17 -7.78
CA ILE A 196 -10.55 -5.71 -7.51
C ILE A 196 -11.62 -6.82 -7.52
N HIS A 197 -12.47 -6.85 -6.50
CA HIS A 197 -13.59 -7.80 -6.35
C HIS A 197 -14.71 -7.22 -5.47
N SER A 198 -15.95 -7.72 -5.63
CA SER A 198 -17.14 -7.18 -4.95
C SER A 198 -16.97 -7.05 -3.42
N GLY A 199 -17.34 -5.88 -2.88
CA GLY A 199 -17.26 -5.56 -1.45
C GLY A 199 -18.53 -4.88 -0.92
N TYR A 200 -18.49 -4.39 0.32
CA TYR A 200 -19.59 -3.59 0.88
C TYR A 200 -19.53 -2.14 0.35
N GLY A 201 -20.47 -1.72 -0.50
CA GLY A 201 -20.54 -0.38 -1.08
C GLY A 201 -19.48 -0.14 -2.15
N PHE A 202 -18.26 0.19 -1.73
CA PHE A 202 -17.07 0.15 -2.60
C PHE A 202 -16.66 -1.32 -2.81
N ALA A 203 -16.05 -1.63 -3.96
CA ALA A 203 -15.32 -2.90 -4.10
C ALA A 203 -14.11 -2.94 -3.14
N VAL A 204 -13.56 -4.13 -2.93
CA VAL A 204 -12.18 -4.28 -2.45
C VAL A 204 -11.28 -4.15 -3.68
N GLY A 205 -10.12 -3.48 -3.58
CA GLY A 205 -9.34 -3.01 -4.73
C GLY A 205 -9.69 -1.59 -5.17
N CYS A 206 -10.47 -0.81 -4.40
CA CYS A 206 -10.90 0.53 -4.80
C CYS A 206 -10.06 1.65 -4.20
N VAL A 207 -9.87 2.72 -4.98
CA VAL A 207 -9.38 4.03 -4.53
C VAL A 207 -10.28 5.14 -5.06
N ALA A 208 -10.59 6.13 -4.22
CA ALA A 208 -11.31 7.34 -4.63
C ALA A 208 -10.87 8.55 -3.79
N ALA A 209 -10.60 9.68 -4.43
CA ALA A 209 -10.17 10.91 -3.78
C ALA A 209 -11.30 11.94 -3.76
N MET A 210 -11.56 12.52 -2.58
CA MET A 210 -12.63 13.49 -2.35
C MET A 210 -12.03 14.86 -2.01
N ASP A 211 -12.41 15.91 -2.74
CA ASP A 211 -11.85 17.25 -2.55
C ASP A 211 -12.30 17.86 -1.22
N THR A 212 -11.37 18.02 -0.27
CA THR A 212 -11.73 18.53 1.06
C THR A 212 -12.12 20.02 1.04
N THR A 213 -11.96 20.73 -0.07
CA THR A 213 -12.41 22.13 -0.21
C THR A 213 -13.91 22.21 -0.49
N ASP A 214 -14.50 21.29 -1.26
CA ASP A 214 -15.93 21.23 -1.54
C ASP A 214 -16.73 21.00 -0.23
N PRO A 215 -17.72 21.84 0.13
CA PRO A 215 -18.57 21.62 1.29
C PRO A 215 -19.45 20.36 1.17
N ASN A 216 -19.65 19.82 -0.03
CA ASN A 216 -20.46 18.62 -0.28
C ASN A 216 -19.65 17.32 -0.24
N ALA A 217 -18.32 17.39 -0.37
CA ALA A 217 -17.44 16.22 -0.43
C ALA A 217 -17.66 15.28 0.76
N VAL A 218 -17.66 13.97 0.49
CA VAL A 218 -18.11 12.97 1.46
C VAL A 218 -17.00 12.07 2.00
N VAL A 219 -17.24 11.52 3.19
CA VAL A 219 -16.52 10.37 3.75
C VAL A 219 -17.47 9.18 3.86
N SER A 220 -17.01 7.99 3.44
CA SER A 220 -17.80 6.75 3.53
C SER A 220 -16.98 5.63 4.23
N PRO A 221 -17.48 5.06 5.33
CA PRO A 221 -16.92 3.85 5.94
C PRO A 221 -16.93 2.66 4.97
N GLY A 222 -17.88 2.63 4.03
CA GLY A 222 -17.90 1.66 2.94
C GLY A 222 -16.67 1.75 2.03
N GLY A 223 -16.03 2.92 1.92
CA GLY A 223 -14.79 3.17 1.17
C GLY A 223 -13.50 2.98 1.95
N VAL A 224 -13.59 2.70 3.25
CA VAL A 224 -12.45 2.30 4.10
C VAL A 224 -12.48 0.79 4.35
N GLY A 225 -13.67 0.23 4.53
CA GLY A 225 -13.88 -1.17 4.91
C GLY A 225 -14.17 -1.34 6.40
N PHE A 226 -14.49 -2.59 6.79
CA PHE A 226 -14.81 -2.91 8.19
C PHE A 226 -13.57 -3.03 9.07
N ASP A 227 -12.53 -3.76 8.63
CA ASP A 227 -11.26 -3.78 9.37
C ASP A 227 -10.39 -2.58 8.94
N ILE A 228 -10.53 -1.49 9.70
CA ILE A 228 -9.82 -0.21 9.53
C ILE A 228 -8.32 -0.44 9.80
N ASN A 229 -7.46 0.09 8.93
CA ASN A 229 -6.03 -0.20 8.91
C ASN A 229 -5.76 -1.72 9.02
N CYS A 230 -6.56 -2.56 8.35
CA CYS A 230 -6.03 -3.81 7.84
C CYS A 230 -4.84 -3.47 6.93
N GLY A 231 -3.75 -4.19 7.11
CA GLY A 231 -2.44 -3.84 6.58
C GLY A 231 -1.42 -4.91 6.87
N VAL A 232 -0.22 -4.69 6.34
CA VAL A 232 0.87 -5.67 6.36
C VAL A 232 2.12 -5.04 6.97
N ARG A 233 2.80 -5.79 7.84
CA ARG A 233 4.16 -5.51 8.32
C ARG A 233 5.10 -6.60 7.83
N LEU A 234 6.30 -6.23 7.40
CA LEU A 234 7.36 -7.18 7.05
C LEU A 234 8.56 -6.99 7.98
N LEU A 235 8.97 -8.05 8.67
CA LEU A 235 10.27 -8.15 9.33
C LEU A 235 11.25 -8.85 8.38
N ARG A 236 12.44 -8.29 8.22
CA ARG A 236 13.59 -8.99 7.61
C ARG A 236 14.47 -9.62 8.70
N SER A 237 15.34 -10.55 8.36
CA SER A 237 16.34 -11.12 9.28
C SER A 237 17.67 -11.37 8.58
N ASN A 238 18.74 -11.51 9.36
CA ASN A 238 20.06 -11.92 8.86
C ASN A 238 20.13 -13.43 8.54
N LEU A 239 19.17 -14.23 9.04
CA LEU A 239 19.07 -15.66 8.75
C LEU A 239 18.85 -15.89 7.25
N LYS A 240 19.46 -16.96 6.72
CA LYS A 240 19.23 -17.46 5.36
C LYS A 240 18.38 -18.73 5.38
N GLU A 241 17.73 -19.06 4.27
CA GLU A 241 16.82 -20.24 4.18
C GLU A 241 17.47 -21.53 4.73
N GLY A 242 18.76 -21.74 4.46
CA GLY A 242 19.51 -22.90 4.97
C GLY A 242 19.54 -23.04 6.49
N ASP A 243 19.49 -21.94 7.26
CA ASP A 243 19.50 -21.96 8.72
C ASP A 243 18.24 -22.60 9.32
N LEU A 244 17.14 -22.64 8.55
CA LEU A 244 15.85 -23.23 8.92
C LEU A 244 15.84 -24.77 8.83
N TYR A 245 16.88 -25.35 8.23
CA TYR A 245 17.05 -26.78 8.02
C TYR A 245 18.29 -27.29 8.75
N HIS A 246 18.34 -28.59 9.04
CA HIS A 246 19.54 -29.23 9.57
C HIS A 246 19.72 -30.58 8.86
N ASN A 247 20.80 -30.73 8.07
CA ASN A 247 21.02 -31.88 7.19
C ASN A 247 19.80 -32.20 6.28
N GLY A 248 19.10 -31.16 5.83
CA GLY A 248 17.88 -31.26 5.02
C GLY A 248 16.57 -31.41 5.79
N ASP A 249 16.57 -31.65 7.11
CA ASP A 249 15.35 -31.70 7.91
C ASP A 249 14.86 -30.28 8.29
N PRO A 250 13.64 -29.84 7.92
CA PRO A 250 13.04 -28.55 8.33
C PRO A 250 12.69 -28.47 9.84
N LYS A 251 13.50 -29.05 10.73
CA LYS A 251 13.24 -29.11 12.18
C LYS A 251 13.20 -27.74 12.85
N ARG A 252 14.03 -26.78 12.39
CA ARG A 252 13.99 -25.39 12.89
C ARG A 252 12.80 -24.64 12.31
N LEU A 253 12.48 -24.79 11.02
CA LEU A 253 11.23 -24.27 10.42
C LEU A 253 9.99 -24.76 11.18
N ARG A 254 9.90 -26.06 11.49
CA ARG A 254 8.79 -26.65 12.27
C ARG A 254 8.68 -26.10 13.68
N LYS A 255 9.82 -25.87 14.36
CA LYS A 255 9.88 -25.19 15.66
C LYS A 255 9.40 -23.75 15.56
N LEU A 256 9.93 -22.97 14.64
CA LEU A 256 9.59 -21.55 14.46
C LEU A 256 8.10 -21.37 14.13
N ALA A 257 7.55 -22.17 13.21
CA ALA A 257 6.13 -22.13 12.88
C ALA A 257 5.22 -22.40 14.10
N THR A 258 5.61 -23.35 14.96
CA THR A 258 4.90 -23.61 16.23
C THR A 258 5.10 -22.48 17.24
N ALA A 259 6.33 -22.00 17.47
CA ALA A 259 6.61 -20.90 18.38
C ALA A 259 5.86 -19.61 18.02
N LEU A 260 5.75 -19.28 16.73
CA LEU A 260 4.95 -18.15 16.25
C LEU A 260 3.44 -18.33 16.50
N TYR A 261 2.91 -19.54 16.32
CA TYR A 261 1.50 -19.86 16.60
C TYR A 261 1.18 -19.84 18.10
N ASP A 262 2.10 -20.31 18.94
CA ASP A 262 1.93 -20.34 20.40
C ASP A 262 2.12 -18.95 21.04
N ALA A 263 3.04 -18.12 20.50
CA ALA A 263 3.33 -16.78 21.02
C ALA A 263 2.39 -15.66 20.51
N ILE A 264 1.60 -15.92 19.45
CA ILE A 264 0.70 -14.94 18.83
C ILE A 264 -0.70 -15.55 18.68
N PRO A 265 -1.66 -15.25 19.59
CA PRO A 265 -2.97 -15.89 19.56
C PRO A 265 -3.76 -15.63 18.28
N THR A 266 -4.34 -16.72 17.77
CA THR A 266 -5.06 -16.79 16.50
C THR A 266 -6.55 -17.09 16.72
N GLY A 267 -7.40 -16.75 15.74
CA GLY A 267 -8.83 -17.09 15.72
C GLY A 267 -9.80 -15.98 16.11
N VAL A 268 -11.08 -16.36 16.17
CA VAL A 268 -12.19 -15.47 16.55
C VAL A 268 -12.39 -15.49 18.06
N GLY A 269 -12.16 -14.35 18.72
CA GLY A 269 -12.43 -14.19 20.15
C GLY A 269 -11.33 -14.69 21.09
N SER A 270 -10.17 -15.07 20.56
CA SER A 270 -8.95 -15.29 21.35
C SER A 270 -8.58 -14.03 22.14
N SER A 271 -8.18 -14.20 23.40
CA SER A 271 -7.48 -13.18 24.17
C SER A 271 -6.01 -13.09 23.73
N GLY A 272 -5.46 -11.88 23.67
CA GLY A 272 -4.04 -11.66 23.38
C GLY A 272 -3.10 -12.25 24.44
N ALA A 273 -1.85 -12.50 24.04
CA ALA A 273 -0.76 -12.77 24.97
C ALA A 273 -0.42 -11.53 25.84
N TYR A 274 -0.86 -10.36 25.38
CA TYR A 274 -0.86 -9.12 26.13
C TYR A 274 -2.24 -8.87 26.79
N ILE A 275 -2.26 -8.70 28.11
CA ILE A 275 -3.47 -8.43 28.90
C ILE A 275 -3.63 -6.91 29.02
N ALA A 276 -4.34 -6.29 28.07
CA ALA A 276 -4.52 -4.84 28.02
C ALA A 276 -5.47 -4.31 29.11
N THR A 277 -5.08 -3.25 29.81
CA THR A 277 -5.98 -2.46 30.65
C THR A 277 -6.74 -1.41 29.83
N GLU A 278 -7.72 -0.74 30.44
CA GLU A 278 -8.40 0.38 29.79
C GLU A 278 -7.47 1.59 29.58
N ALA A 279 -6.39 1.73 30.37
CA ALA A 279 -5.38 2.76 30.19
C ALA A 279 -4.53 2.47 28.94
N ASP A 280 -4.05 1.23 28.80
CA ASP A 280 -3.26 0.79 27.64
C ASP A 280 -4.05 0.96 26.35
N LEU A 281 -5.34 0.57 26.35
CA LEU A 281 -6.21 0.77 25.20
C LEU A 281 -6.40 2.27 24.86
N LYS A 282 -6.56 3.15 25.85
CA LYS A 282 -6.67 4.60 25.60
C LYS A 282 -5.38 5.18 25.02
N ASN A 283 -4.23 4.74 25.53
CA ASN A 283 -2.91 5.16 25.05
C ASN A 283 -2.63 4.62 23.64
N ALA A 284 -2.92 3.35 23.38
CA ALA A 284 -2.82 2.74 22.05
C ALA A 284 -3.71 3.44 21.00
N LEU A 285 -4.95 3.80 21.36
CA LEU A 285 -5.86 4.54 20.48
C LEU A 285 -5.36 5.97 20.20
N LYS A 286 -4.74 6.66 21.18
CA LYS A 286 -4.30 8.06 21.07
C LYS A 286 -2.91 8.23 20.45
N SER A 287 -1.94 7.45 20.92
CA SER A 287 -0.51 7.63 20.66
C SER A 287 0.07 6.60 19.67
N GLY A 288 -0.71 5.59 19.29
CA GLY A 288 -0.28 4.55 18.36
C GLY A 288 1.02 3.88 18.81
N MET A 289 1.96 3.68 17.88
CA MET A 289 3.25 3.03 18.16
C MET A 289 4.14 3.78 19.17
N ARG A 290 3.89 5.06 19.48
CA ARG A 290 4.67 5.76 20.53
C ARG A 290 4.44 5.14 21.90
N TRP A 291 3.22 4.69 22.20
CA TRP A 291 2.93 3.90 23.39
C TRP A 291 3.68 2.55 23.40
N CYS A 292 3.85 1.91 22.22
CA CYS A 292 4.65 0.69 22.11
C CYS A 292 6.14 0.94 22.41
N LEU A 293 6.69 2.07 21.96
CA LEU A 293 8.07 2.47 22.23
C LEU A 293 8.28 2.78 23.71
N GLU A 294 7.42 3.61 24.29
CA GLU A 294 7.37 3.95 25.73
C GLU A 294 7.22 2.70 26.62
N SER A 295 6.56 1.65 26.12
CA SER A 295 6.31 0.39 26.85
C SER A 295 7.31 -0.74 26.50
N GLY A 296 8.36 -0.48 25.71
CA GLY A 296 9.40 -1.46 25.37
C GLY A 296 8.98 -2.59 24.43
N TYR A 297 7.91 -2.40 23.63
CA TYR A 297 7.41 -3.36 22.64
C TYR A 297 7.98 -3.16 21.23
N CYS A 298 8.67 -2.06 20.97
CA CYS A 298 9.32 -1.80 19.67
C CYS A 298 10.55 -0.91 19.83
N TRP A 299 11.31 -0.78 18.74
CA TRP A 299 12.45 0.12 18.64
C TRP A 299 12.05 1.42 17.92
N LEU A 300 12.92 2.44 17.95
CA LEU A 300 12.65 3.72 17.27
C LEU A 300 12.57 3.52 15.75
N GLU A 301 13.46 2.69 15.23
CA GLU A 301 13.56 2.29 13.83
C GLU A 301 12.25 1.63 13.31
N ASP A 302 11.45 1.02 14.20
CA ASP A 302 10.16 0.43 13.83
C ASP A 302 9.09 1.51 13.57
N LEU A 303 9.17 2.66 14.25
CA LEU A 303 8.29 3.81 13.99
C LEU A 303 8.70 4.50 12.69
N GLU A 304 10.01 4.68 12.47
CA GLU A 304 10.54 5.22 11.22
C GLU A 304 10.12 4.39 10.02
N CYS A 305 10.05 3.05 10.16
CA CYS A 305 9.63 2.14 9.11
C CYS A 305 8.11 1.87 9.10
N CYS A 306 7.28 2.82 9.54
CA CYS A 306 5.82 2.68 9.58
C CYS A 306 5.11 3.85 8.90
N GLU A 307 4.03 3.57 8.17
CA GLU A 307 3.10 4.60 7.69
C GLU A 307 2.55 5.45 8.87
N GLU A 308 2.43 6.76 8.70
CA GLU A 308 2.14 7.73 9.80
C GLU A 308 3.09 7.66 11.01
N GLN A 309 4.28 7.06 10.87
CA GLN A 309 5.13 6.68 12.02
C GLN A 309 4.36 5.83 13.06
N GLY A 310 3.35 5.08 12.61
CA GLY A 310 2.43 4.31 13.44
C GLY A 310 1.45 5.13 14.27
N CYS A 311 1.21 6.41 13.97
CA CYS A 311 0.33 7.29 14.75
C CYS A 311 -0.37 8.40 13.92
N PHE A 312 -1.64 8.17 13.57
CA PHE A 312 -2.56 9.23 13.14
C PHE A 312 -2.82 10.22 14.29
N LYS A 313 -2.47 11.48 14.07
CA LYS A 313 -2.46 12.56 15.10
C LYS A 313 -3.86 13.01 15.53
N ASP A 314 -4.84 12.94 14.63
CA ASP A 314 -6.23 13.39 14.87
C ASP A 314 -7.11 12.31 15.57
N ALA A 315 -6.49 11.29 16.14
CA ALA A 315 -7.19 10.21 16.83
C ALA A 315 -7.81 10.68 18.17
N ASP A 316 -9.13 10.58 18.29
CA ASP A 316 -9.84 10.82 19.55
C ASP A 316 -10.48 9.52 20.09
N PRO A 317 -9.90 8.90 21.14
CA PRO A 317 -10.45 7.71 21.80
C PRO A 317 -11.87 7.88 22.34
N ASN A 318 -12.38 9.11 22.51
CA ASN A 318 -13.74 9.39 22.95
C ASN A 318 -14.79 9.18 21.85
N LYS A 319 -14.39 9.26 20.57
CA LYS A 319 -15.27 9.01 19.40
C LYS A 319 -15.45 7.51 19.12
N VAL A 320 -14.49 6.69 19.57
CA VAL A 320 -14.62 5.23 19.60
C VAL A 320 -15.71 4.86 20.61
N SER A 321 -16.66 4.01 20.23
CA SER A 321 -17.76 3.63 21.13
C SER A 321 -17.29 2.74 22.28
N SER A 322 -18.05 2.73 23.38
CA SER A 322 -17.80 1.80 24.50
C SER A 322 -17.92 0.33 24.08
N ARG A 323 -18.75 0.03 23.06
CA ARG A 323 -18.87 -1.29 22.43
C ARG A 323 -17.62 -1.65 21.63
N ALA A 324 -17.07 -0.70 20.85
CA ALA A 324 -15.84 -0.89 20.10
C ALA A 324 -14.64 -1.13 21.02
N ARG A 325 -14.48 -0.31 22.07
CA ARG A 325 -13.44 -0.52 23.10
C ARG A 325 -13.55 -1.89 23.77
N LYS A 326 -14.75 -2.29 24.21
CA LYS A 326 -14.99 -3.62 24.83
C LYS A 326 -14.71 -4.80 23.89
N ARG A 327 -14.87 -4.64 22.57
CA ARG A 327 -14.49 -5.67 21.58
C ARG A 327 -12.98 -5.72 21.32
N GLY A 328 -12.31 -4.56 21.29
CA GLY A 328 -10.88 -4.46 20.99
C GLY A 328 -9.94 -4.80 22.14
N MET A 329 -10.29 -4.44 23.39
CA MET A 329 -9.41 -4.59 24.55
C MET A 329 -8.82 -6.01 24.71
N PRO A 330 -9.61 -7.11 24.68
CA PRO A 330 -9.03 -8.46 24.80
C PRO A 330 -8.30 -8.94 23.54
N GLN A 331 -8.47 -8.27 22.39
CA GLN A 331 -7.93 -8.69 21.09
C GLN A 331 -6.61 -8.01 20.71
N MET A 332 -6.02 -7.20 21.61
CA MET A 332 -4.78 -6.47 21.34
C MET A 332 -3.58 -7.42 21.38
N GLY A 333 -2.76 -7.44 20.34
CA GLY A 333 -1.73 -8.46 20.13
C GLY A 333 -2.30 -9.81 19.63
N THR A 334 -3.36 -9.79 18.81
CA THR A 334 -3.92 -11.01 18.19
C THR A 334 -3.92 -10.93 16.67
N LEU A 335 -3.69 -12.08 16.02
CA LEU A 335 -3.73 -12.18 14.57
C LEU A 335 -5.16 -12.02 14.04
N GLY A 336 -6.07 -12.83 14.55
CA GLY A 336 -7.43 -12.93 14.07
C GLY A 336 -7.69 -14.10 13.14
N SER A 337 -8.54 -13.87 12.14
CA SER A 337 -9.19 -14.91 11.33
C SER A 337 -9.51 -14.39 9.93
N GLY A 338 -9.89 -15.29 9.02
CA GLY A 338 -10.10 -14.94 7.61
C GLY A 338 -8.75 -14.85 6.89
N ASN A 339 -8.52 -13.77 6.14
CA ASN A 339 -7.29 -13.56 5.36
C ASN A 339 -6.11 -13.00 6.19
N HIS A 340 -6.20 -13.02 7.52
CA HIS A 340 -5.12 -12.62 8.42
C HIS A 340 -4.17 -13.81 8.65
N TYR A 341 -2.89 -13.61 8.40
CA TYR A 341 -1.83 -14.62 8.53
C TYR A 341 -0.55 -14.03 9.13
N ILE A 342 0.30 -14.91 9.65
CA ILE A 342 1.75 -14.67 9.79
C ILE A 342 2.44 -15.69 8.90
N GLU A 343 3.37 -15.25 8.06
CA GLU A 343 4.11 -16.13 7.17
C GLU A 343 5.61 -16.00 7.38
N VAL A 344 6.29 -17.13 7.57
CA VAL A 344 7.74 -17.22 7.41
C VAL A 344 8.01 -17.42 5.93
N GLN A 345 8.74 -16.50 5.33
CA GLN A 345 9.00 -16.44 3.89
C GLN A 345 10.50 -16.35 3.62
N VAL A 346 10.92 -16.63 2.39
CA VAL A 346 12.29 -16.40 1.90
C VAL A 346 12.28 -15.49 0.68
N VAL A 347 13.20 -14.53 0.61
CA VAL A 347 13.46 -13.75 -0.61
C VAL A 347 14.04 -14.67 -1.68
N ASP A 348 13.24 -15.08 -2.66
CA ASP A 348 13.65 -16.05 -3.68
C ASP A 348 14.09 -15.39 -4.99
N GLU A 349 13.61 -14.18 -5.29
CA GLU A 349 13.97 -13.40 -6.47
C GLU A 349 14.08 -11.90 -6.15
N VAL A 350 15.07 -11.23 -6.75
CA VAL A 350 15.32 -9.79 -6.61
C VAL A 350 15.21 -9.17 -8.01
N PHE A 351 14.44 -8.08 -8.12
CA PHE A 351 14.18 -7.35 -9.37
C PHE A 351 14.80 -5.95 -9.37
N ASP A 352 15.04 -5.39 -8.18
CA ASP A 352 15.71 -4.10 -7.98
C ASP A 352 16.67 -4.20 -6.80
N GLU A 353 17.95 -4.44 -7.11
CA GLU A 353 19.02 -4.56 -6.11
C GLU A 353 19.21 -3.29 -5.28
N ALA A 354 18.94 -2.10 -5.83
CA ALA A 354 19.10 -0.85 -5.09
C ALA A 354 17.97 -0.67 -4.06
N ALA A 355 16.72 -0.95 -4.46
CA ALA A 355 15.59 -0.93 -3.54
C ALA A 355 15.65 -2.07 -2.51
N ALA A 356 16.09 -3.26 -2.91
CA ALA A 356 16.27 -4.39 -2.00
C ALA A 356 17.40 -4.12 -0.98
N SER A 357 18.55 -3.62 -1.42
CA SER A 357 19.66 -3.24 -0.54
C SER A 357 19.27 -2.13 0.45
N ALA A 358 18.56 -1.09 0.00
CA ALA A 358 18.05 -0.04 0.89
C ALA A 358 17.11 -0.59 1.99
N MET A 359 16.35 -1.64 1.67
CA MET A 359 15.48 -2.37 2.61
C MET A 359 16.21 -3.43 3.45
N GLY A 360 17.51 -3.66 3.22
CA GLY A 360 18.28 -4.72 3.87
C GLY A 360 17.78 -6.13 3.48
N LEU A 361 17.23 -6.28 2.28
CA LEU A 361 16.73 -7.53 1.71
C LEU A 361 17.71 -8.04 0.65
N GLU A 362 18.13 -9.30 0.76
CA GLU A 362 18.95 -9.98 -0.23
C GLU A 362 18.34 -11.35 -0.53
N LYS A 363 18.74 -11.96 -1.66
CA LYS A 363 18.33 -13.33 -1.97
C LYS A 363 18.72 -14.30 -0.83
N GLY A 364 17.78 -15.19 -0.52
CA GLY A 364 17.89 -16.18 0.55
C GLY A 364 17.57 -15.67 1.96
N ASN A 365 17.36 -14.37 2.21
CA ASN A 365 16.99 -13.90 3.55
C ASN A 365 15.62 -14.42 3.98
N VAL A 366 15.55 -14.89 5.23
CA VAL A 366 14.29 -15.26 5.89
C VAL A 366 13.60 -13.98 6.35
N CYS A 367 12.31 -13.87 6.07
CA CYS A 367 11.45 -12.75 6.47
C CYS A 367 10.20 -13.28 7.20
N ILE A 368 9.58 -12.42 8.00
CA ILE A 368 8.29 -12.71 8.65
C ILE A 368 7.29 -11.63 8.26
N MET A 369 6.28 -12.00 7.48
CA MET A 369 5.18 -11.13 7.08
C MET A 369 4.01 -11.28 8.07
N ILE A 370 3.42 -10.18 8.52
CA ILE A 370 2.31 -10.14 9.48
C ILE A 370 1.17 -9.33 8.87
N HIS A 371 0.06 -9.99 8.50
CA HIS A 371 -1.13 -9.36 7.96
C HIS A 371 -2.25 -9.36 9.01
N SER A 372 -2.58 -8.17 9.53
CA SER A 372 -3.73 -7.96 10.42
C SER A 372 -4.13 -6.49 10.50
N GLY A 373 -5.22 -6.19 11.21
CA GLY A 373 -5.78 -4.86 11.36
C GLY A 373 -6.31 -4.54 12.76
N SER A 374 -7.29 -3.65 12.80
CA SER A 374 -8.03 -3.15 13.98
C SER A 374 -8.96 -4.15 14.68
N ARG A 375 -9.03 -5.39 14.20
CA ARG A 375 -9.76 -6.49 14.86
C ARG A 375 -11.24 -6.15 15.06
N GLY A 376 -11.83 -6.59 16.18
CA GLY A 376 -13.21 -6.27 16.54
C GLY A 376 -13.47 -4.79 16.86
N LEU A 377 -12.44 -3.96 16.99
CA LEU A 377 -12.57 -2.53 17.32
C LEU A 377 -12.97 -1.71 16.10
N GLY A 378 -12.15 -1.71 15.04
CA GLY A 378 -12.46 -0.93 13.83
C GLY A 378 -13.68 -1.47 13.08
N HIS A 379 -13.92 -2.78 13.11
CA HIS A 379 -15.19 -3.35 12.64
C HIS A 379 -16.38 -2.70 13.36
N GLN A 380 -16.30 -2.51 14.68
CA GLN A 380 -17.37 -1.87 15.42
C GLN A 380 -17.45 -0.36 15.13
N VAL A 381 -16.33 0.36 15.02
CA VAL A 381 -16.30 1.78 14.60
C VAL A 381 -16.97 1.96 13.23
N CYS A 382 -16.66 1.11 12.25
CA CYS A 382 -17.30 1.12 10.93
C CYS A 382 -18.80 0.80 11.02
N THR A 383 -19.21 -0.17 11.86
CA THR A 383 -20.62 -0.51 12.09
C THR A 383 -21.40 0.66 12.73
N ASP A 384 -20.83 1.28 13.75
CA ASP A 384 -21.44 2.39 14.49
C ASP A 384 -21.55 3.63 13.58
N ALA A 385 -20.54 3.88 12.75
CA ALA A 385 -20.55 4.94 11.74
C ALA A 385 -21.64 4.72 10.68
N LEU A 386 -21.74 3.53 10.09
CA LEU A 386 -22.76 3.22 9.08
C LEU A 386 -24.19 3.44 9.62
N GLN A 387 -24.46 3.10 10.88
CA GLN A 387 -25.76 3.34 11.51
C GLN A 387 -26.13 4.83 11.60
N VAL A 388 -25.16 5.73 11.81
CA VAL A 388 -25.37 7.18 11.76
C VAL A 388 -25.54 7.65 10.31
N MET A 389 -24.68 7.17 9.40
CA MET A 389 -24.63 7.66 8.02
C MET A 389 -25.80 7.19 7.14
N GLU A 390 -26.44 6.06 7.47
CA GLU A 390 -27.71 5.64 6.84
C GLU A 390 -28.85 6.67 7.05
N SER A 391 -28.74 7.55 8.07
CA SER A 391 -29.71 8.63 8.36
C SER A 391 -29.25 10.02 7.90
N SER A 392 -28.13 10.13 7.17
CA SER A 392 -27.46 11.41 6.85
C SER A 392 -28.21 12.34 5.88
N GLY A 393 -29.14 11.81 5.10
CA GLY A 393 -29.77 12.51 3.97
C GLY A 393 -28.88 12.68 2.73
N VAL A 394 -27.65 12.17 2.73
CA VAL A 394 -26.81 12.10 1.52
C VAL A 394 -27.41 11.07 0.55
N LYS A 395 -27.76 11.51 -0.67
CA LYS A 395 -28.25 10.59 -1.71
C LYS A 395 -27.07 9.81 -2.27
N VAL A 396 -27.21 8.48 -2.31
CA VAL A 396 -26.21 7.55 -2.85
C VAL A 396 -26.90 6.46 -3.69
N PRO A 397 -26.28 5.96 -4.78
CA PRO A 397 -26.90 4.97 -5.68
C PRO A 397 -27.00 3.56 -5.09
N ASP A 398 -26.28 3.27 -4.00
CA ASP A 398 -26.40 2.03 -3.21
C ASP A 398 -26.42 2.40 -1.72
N ARG A 399 -27.30 1.76 -0.94
CA ARG A 399 -27.40 1.95 0.52
C ARG A 399 -26.08 1.63 1.25
N GLN A 400 -25.29 0.72 0.71
CA GLN A 400 -23.97 0.34 1.23
C GLN A 400 -22.89 1.42 0.99
N LEU A 401 -23.15 2.40 0.12
CA LEU A 401 -22.31 3.60 -0.04
C LEU A 401 -22.68 4.73 0.94
N SER A 402 -23.40 4.43 2.02
CA SER A 402 -23.74 5.39 3.07
C SER A 402 -22.52 6.23 3.50
N ALA A 403 -22.73 7.55 3.52
CA ALA A 403 -21.68 8.55 3.64
C ALA A 403 -22.23 9.83 4.28
N VAL A 404 -21.34 10.70 4.76
CA VAL A 404 -21.66 12.06 5.25
C VAL A 404 -20.67 13.06 4.68
N ARG A 405 -21.02 14.35 4.67
CA ARG A 405 -20.06 15.41 4.31
C ARG A 405 -18.86 15.37 5.25
N ILE A 406 -17.64 15.47 4.71
CA ILE A 406 -16.37 15.45 5.46
C ILE A 406 -16.40 16.47 6.61
N LYS A 407 -16.94 17.66 6.35
CA LYS A 407 -17.02 18.79 7.29
C LYS A 407 -18.22 18.74 8.26
N SER A 408 -19.06 17.70 8.23
CA SER A 408 -20.14 17.55 9.21
C SER A 408 -19.62 17.02 10.55
N PRO A 409 -20.34 17.23 11.67
CA PRO A 409 -19.97 16.65 12.96
C PRO A 409 -19.84 15.13 12.89
N GLU A 410 -20.70 14.45 12.14
CA GLU A 410 -20.69 12.99 11.93
C GLU A 410 -19.45 12.56 11.13
N GLY A 411 -19.06 13.32 10.09
CA GLY A 411 -17.88 13.05 9.28
C GLY A 411 -16.59 13.20 10.08
N GLN A 412 -16.46 14.27 10.85
CA GLN A 412 -15.32 14.51 11.73
C GLN A 412 -15.26 13.47 12.86
N ASN A 413 -16.40 13.15 13.51
CA ASN A 413 -16.47 12.09 14.53
C ASN A 413 -16.02 10.73 13.96
N TYR A 414 -16.42 10.38 12.74
CA TYR A 414 -15.98 9.14 12.09
C TYR A 414 -14.48 9.16 11.78
N LEU A 415 -13.96 10.23 11.17
CA LEU A 415 -12.53 10.33 10.85
C LEU A 415 -11.64 10.23 12.09
N GLN A 416 -12.02 10.88 13.20
CA GLN A 416 -11.33 10.81 14.49
C GLN A 416 -11.40 9.40 15.12
N ALA A 417 -12.54 8.71 15.00
CA ALA A 417 -12.69 7.33 15.46
C ALA A 417 -11.94 6.31 14.57
N MET A 418 -11.87 6.57 13.27
CA MET A 418 -11.12 5.78 12.29
C MET A 418 -9.61 5.94 12.52
N ALA A 419 -9.11 7.15 12.74
CA ALA A 419 -7.73 7.43 13.13
C ALA A 419 -7.34 6.67 14.42
N ALA A 420 -8.22 6.70 15.44
CA ALA A 420 -8.02 5.92 16.66
C ALA A 420 -8.00 4.40 16.40
N ALA A 421 -8.92 3.88 15.58
CA ALA A 421 -8.92 2.46 15.19
C ALA A 421 -7.66 2.07 14.37
N ALA A 422 -7.13 2.99 13.56
CA ALA A 422 -5.90 2.81 12.80
C ALA A 422 -4.66 2.76 13.72
N ASN A 423 -4.60 3.60 14.75
CA ASN A 423 -3.55 3.57 15.77
C ASN A 423 -3.54 2.23 16.53
N TYR A 424 -4.72 1.74 16.93
CA TYR A 424 -4.84 0.40 17.54
C TYR A 424 -4.38 -0.73 16.59
N ALA A 425 -4.57 -0.61 15.27
CA ALA A 425 -4.10 -1.61 14.30
C ALA A 425 -2.56 -1.62 14.16
N PHE A 426 -1.91 -0.45 14.12
CA PHE A 426 -0.45 -0.36 14.14
C PHE A 426 0.13 -0.92 15.45
N VAL A 427 -0.50 -0.64 16.59
CA VAL A 427 -0.18 -1.23 17.88
C VAL A 427 -0.34 -2.76 17.84
N ASN A 428 -1.43 -3.27 17.25
CA ASN A 428 -1.68 -4.71 17.14
C ASN A 428 -0.58 -5.41 16.31
N ARG A 429 -0.21 -4.87 15.14
CA ARG A 429 0.92 -5.39 14.33
C ARG A 429 2.26 -5.27 15.06
N THR A 430 2.46 -4.23 15.86
CA THR A 430 3.69 -4.03 16.64
C THR A 430 3.83 -5.04 17.78
N LEU A 431 2.77 -5.30 18.55
CA LEU A 431 2.77 -6.33 19.60
C LEU A 431 3.02 -7.73 19.02
N MET A 432 2.46 -8.03 17.84
CA MET A 432 2.76 -9.29 17.15
C MET A 432 4.19 -9.36 16.62
N ALA A 433 4.77 -8.25 16.14
CA ALA A 433 6.19 -8.20 15.77
C ALA A 433 7.11 -8.43 16.99
N HIS A 434 6.74 -7.94 18.17
CA HIS A 434 7.45 -8.22 19.43
C HIS A 434 7.42 -9.70 19.82
N SER A 435 6.24 -10.33 19.77
CA SER A 435 6.12 -11.79 19.96
C SER A 435 6.87 -12.58 18.88
N ALA A 436 6.87 -12.12 17.62
CA ALA A 436 7.60 -12.77 16.54
C ALA A 436 9.11 -12.69 16.74
N ARG A 437 9.64 -11.56 17.23
CA ARG A 437 11.05 -11.44 17.63
C ARG A 437 11.42 -12.50 18.68
N LYS A 438 10.63 -12.61 19.75
CA LYS A 438 10.84 -13.63 20.80
C LYS A 438 10.79 -15.06 20.26
N ALA A 439 9.78 -15.38 19.45
CA ALA A 439 9.65 -16.70 18.84
C ALA A 439 10.82 -17.07 17.90
N VAL A 440 11.56 -16.08 17.37
CA VAL A 440 12.82 -16.30 16.64
C VAL A 440 14.00 -16.45 17.61
N THR A 441 14.18 -15.53 18.57
CA THR A 441 15.31 -15.62 19.53
C THR A 441 15.28 -16.94 20.31
N ASP A 442 14.11 -17.40 20.73
CA ASP A 442 13.91 -18.65 21.48
C ASP A 442 14.19 -19.93 20.65
N VAL A 443 14.21 -19.83 19.31
CA VAL A 443 14.45 -20.96 18.39
C VAL A 443 15.88 -20.96 17.83
N PHE A 444 16.53 -19.80 17.78
CA PHE A 444 17.87 -19.61 17.19
C PHE A 444 18.98 -19.29 18.20
N ASP A 445 18.64 -18.98 19.45
CA ASP A 445 19.58 -18.76 20.58
C ASP A 445 20.55 -17.59 20.33
N GLY A 446 19.99 -16.38 20.20
CA GLY A 446 20.73 -15.12 19.97
C GLY A 446 19.83 -13.88 20.06
N ASP A 447 20.39 -12.67 20.03
CA ASP A 447 19.63 -11.43 20.17
C ASP A 447 18.84 -11.03 18.90
N ALA A 448 17.74 -10.30 19.09
CA ALA A 448 16.86 -9.86 18.00
C ALA A 448 17.50 -8.82 17.05
N ARG A 449 18.43 -7.97 17.52
CA ARG A 449 19.19 -7.03 16.66
C ARG A 449 20.33 -7.73 15.94
N GLU A 450 21.00 -8.68 16.59
CA GLU A 450 22.05 -9.52 15.97
C GLU A 450 21.48 -10.42 14.87
N LEU A 451 20.34 -11.07 15.13
CA LEU A 451 19.54 -11.80 14.13
C LEU A 451 18.87 -10.86 13.11
N GLY A 452 19.02 -9.54 13.26
CA GLY A 452 18.69 -8.54 12.27
C GLY A 452 17.19 -8.30 12.08
N LEU A 453 16.36 -8.53 13.10
CA LEU A 453 14.89 -8.59 13.07
C LEU A 453 14.22 -7.20 13.00
N TYR A 454 14.67 -6.37 12.06
CA TYR A 454 14.15 -5.02 11.83
C TYR A 454 12.89 -5.03 10.94
N VAL A 455 12.01 -4.05 11.15
CA VAL A 455 10.90 -3.77 10.23
C VAL A 455 11.45 -3.23 8.91
N VAL A 456 11.06 -3.85 7.80
CA VAL A 456 11.22 -3.29 6.44
C VAL A 456 10.22 -2.16 6.26
N TYR A 457 8.93 -2.49 6.38
CA TYR A 457 7.86 -1.50 6.41
C TYR A 457 6.61 -2.02 7.11
N ASP A 458 5.70 -1.11 7.46
CA ASP A 458 4.32 -1.37 7.87
C ASP A 458 3.40 -0.38 7.13
N VAL A 459 2.39 -0.90 6.43
CA VAL A 459 1.52 -0.11 5.54
C VAL A 459 0.06 -0.56 5.60
N ALA A 460 -0.86 0.40 5.51
CA ALA A 460 -2.30 0.19 5.49
C ALA A 460 -2.84 -0.09 4.08
N HIS A 461 -3.89 -0.90 3.97
CA HIS A 461 -4.67 -1.05 2.73
C HIS A 461 -6.19 -0.82 2.89
N ASN A 462 -6.66 -0.52 4.10
CA ASN A 462 -8.05 -0.15 4.42
C ASN A 462 -8.08 1.15 5.22
N ILE A 463 -8.02 2.31 4.57
CA ILE A 463 -7.83 3.60 5.25
C ILE A 463 -8.40 4.77 4.42
N ALA A 464 -8.81 5.86 5.07
CA ALA A 464 -8.96 7.15 4.39
C ALA A 464 -7.93 8.14 4.95
N LYS A 465 -7.24 8.89 4.08
CA LYS A 465 -6.16 9.80 4.45
C LYS A 465 -6.32 11.15 3.79
N VAL A 466 -6.00 12.21 4.53
CA VAL A 466 -5.90 13.56 3.98
C VAL A 466 -4.51 13.71 3.39
N GLU A 467 -4.41 13.88 2.07
CA GLU A 467 -3.16 13.89 1.33
C GLU A 467 -3.15 15.02 0.28
N GLU A 468 -1.95 15.52 -0.02
CA GLU A 468 -1.75 16.53 -1.07
C GLU A 468 -1.54 15.85 -2.43
N HIS A 469 -2.39 16.17 -3.41
CA HIS A 469 -2.34 15.59 -4.75
C HIS A 469 -2.61 16.62 -5.84
N ARG A 470 -2.13 16.35 -7.05
CA ARG A 470 -2.42 17.15 -8.25
C ARG A 470 -3.17 16.27 -9.27
N PRO A 471 -4.52 16.31 -9.30
CA PRO A 471 -5.30 15.45 -10.20
C PRO A 471 -4.91 15.61 -11.67
N ALA A 472 -4.95 14.50 -12.43
CA ALA A 472 -4.49 14.39 -13.82
C ALA A 472 -5.25 15.21 -14.88
N GLU A 473 -6.07 16.19 -14.48
CA GLU A 473 -6.66 17.20 -15.38
C GLU A 473 -5.56 18.21 -15.79
N GLU A 474 -4.65 17.74 -16.65
CA GLU A 474 -3.54 18.43 -17.34
C GLU A 474 -3.02 19.72 -16.67
N GLY A 475 -2.53 19.57 -15.43
CA GLY A 475 -1.84 20.64 -14.72
C GLY A 475 -2.73 21.54 -13.85
N GLY A 476 -3.95 21.10 -13.50
CA GLY A 476 -4.76 21.73 -12.44
C GLY A 476 -4.01 21.96 -11.12
N PRO A 477 -4.53 22.81 -10.22
CA PRO A 477 -3.86 23.15 -8.97
C PRO A 477 -3.74 21.94 -8.03
N THR A 478 -2.70 21.96 -7.20
CA THR A 478 -2.58 21.14 -5.98
C THR A 478 -3.87 21.22 -5.15
N ARG A 479 -4.36 20.08 -4.67
CA ARG A 479 -5.55 19.99 -3.81
C ARG A 479 -5.28 19.10 -2.60
N ILE A 480 -5.94 19.42 -1.50
CA ILE A 480 -5.99 18.59 -0.30
C ILE A 480 -7.18 17.63 -0.44
N LEU A 481 -6.92 16.34 -0.58
CA LEU A 481 -7.90 15.31 -0.89
C LEU A 481 -8.03 14.30 0.25
N LEU A 482 -9.25 13.86 0.55
CA LEU A 482 -9.49 12.67 1.39
C LEU A 482 -9.50 11.43 0.49
N VAL A 483 -8.33 10.81 0.35
CA VAL A 483 -8.11 9.59 -0.43
C VAL A 483 -8.58 8.39 0.37
N HIS A 484 -9.67 7.78 -0.07
CA HIS A 484 -10.18 6.51 0.44
C HIS A 484 -9.47 5.37 -0.29
N ARG A 485 -8.92 4.39 0.44
CA ARG A 485 -8.32 3.16 -0.08
C ARG A 485 -8.89 1.95 0.65
N LYS A 486 -9.32 0.93 -0.09
CA LYS A 486 -9.91 -0.29 0.46
C LYS A 486 -9.49 -1.50 -0.34
N GLY A 487 -8.66 -2.35 0.25
CA GLY A 487 -7.84 -3.30 -0.50
C GLY A 487 -6.93 -2.61 -1.51
N ALA A 488 -6.36 -1.46 -1.17
CA ALA A 488 -5.43 -0.74 -2.02
C ALA A 488 -4.39 -0.02 -1.14
N THR A 489 -3.12 -0.05 -1.54
CA THR A 489 -2.00 0.36 -0.69
C THR A 489 -1.44 1.70 -1.14
N ARG A 490 -0.99 2.54 -0.20
CA ARG A 490 -0.25 3.76 -0.53
C ARG A 490 1.11 3.42 -1.15
N ALA A 491 1.49 4.14 -2.21
CA ALA A 491 2.65 3.86 -3.05
C ALA A 491 3.34 5.18 -3.47
N PHE A 492 3.82 5.95 -2.49
CA PHE A 492 4.47 7.24 -2.72
C PHE A 492 5.84 7.11 -3.44
N PRO A 493 6.24 8.11 -4.25
CA PRO A 493 7.35 8.02 -5.20
C PRO A 493 8.71 8.34 -4.55
N PRO A 494 9.83 8.06 -5.22
CA PRO A 494 11.12 8.66 -4.88
C PRO A 494 11.02 10.17 -4.64
N GLY A 495 11.76 10.68 -3.67
CA GLY A 495 11.78 12.08 -3.26
C GLY A 495 10.66 12.52 -2.30
N HIS A 496 9.57 11.76 -2.12
CA HIS A 496 8.43 12.23 -1.30
C HIS A 496 8.81 12.40 0.19
N PRO A 497 8.47 13.54 0.85
CA PRO A 497 8.98 13.87 2.18
C PRO A 497 8.50 12.93 3.29
N GLU A 498 7.29 12.38 3.19
CA GLU A 498 6.76 11.39 4.14
C GLU A 498 7.43 9.99 4.07
N ILE A 499 8.30 9.75 3.09
CA ILE A 499 9.01 8.48 3.00
C ILE A 499 10.21 8.51 3.96
N PRO A 500 10.48 7.41 4.69
CA PRO A 500 11.65 7.30 5.56
C PRO A 500 12.93 7.55 4.76
N GLU A 501 13.91 8.21 5.37
CA GLU A 501 15.08 8.74 4.65
C GLU A 501 15.80 7.70 3.80
N LYS A 502 16.10 6.52 4.38
CA LYS A 502 16.70 5.38 3.68
C LYS A 502 15.92 4.86 2.46
N TYR A 503 14.62 5.13 2.37
CA TYR A 503 13.75 4.74 1.25
C TYR A 503 13.46 5.89 0.27
N ARG A 504 13.79 7.14 0.64
CA ARG A 504 13.46 8.32 -0.17
C ARG A 504 14.10 8.31 -1.56
N GLY A 505 15.24 7.63 -1.73
CA GLY A 505 15.88 7.44 -3.04
C GLY A 505 15.22 6.39 -3.95
N VAL A 506 14.42 5.46 -3.41
CA VAL A 506 13.88 4.29 -4.13
C VAL A 506 12.35 4.23 -4.18
N GLY A 507 11.67 5.07 -3.41
CA GLY A 507 10.20 5.11 -3.28
C GLY A 507 9.70 4.36 -2.05
N GLN A 508 8.42 4.57 -1.71
CA GLN A 508 7.83 3.98 -0.52
C GLN A 508 7.73 2.46 -0.68
N PRO A 509 8.17 1.64 0.28
CA PRO A 509 7.91 0.21 0.23
C PRO A 509 6.39 -0.08 0.23
N VAL A 510 6.00 -1.07 -0.54
CA VAL A 510 4.64 -1.59 -0.67
C VAL A 510 4.70 -3.09 -0.46
N LEU A 511 3.88 -3.61 0.46
CA LEU A 511 3.87 -5.02 0.86
C LEU A 511 2.62 -5.69 0.32
N ILE A 512 2.80 -6.63 -0.62
CA ILE A 512 1.71 -7.29 -1.36
C ILE A 512 1.64 -8.76 -0.92
N GLY A 513 0.50 -9.13 -0.34
CA GLY A 513 0.24 -10.49 0.15
C GLY A 513 -0.35 -11.43 -0.91
N GLY A 514 0.21 -12.63 -1.03
CA GLY A 514 -0.39 -13.72 -1.83
C GLY A 514 -1.55 -14.44 -1.13
N SER A 515 -1.59 -15.74 -1.32
CA SER A 515 -2.42 -16.73 -0.61
C SER A 515 -1.53 -17.78 0.06
N MET A 516 -2.11 -18.67 0.88
CA MET A 516 -1.37 -19.63 1.73
C MET A 516 -0.31 -20.50 1.00
N GLY A 517 -0.43 -20.69 -0.31
CA GLY A 517 0.49 -21.46 -1.15
C GLY A 517 1.12 -20.70 -2.31
N THR A 518 0.98 -19.37 -2.37
CA THR A 518 1.54 -18.53 -3.45
C THR A 518 2.53 -17.50 -2.92
N CYS A 519 3.25 -16.84 -3.83
CA CYS A 519 4.27 -15.85 -3.47
C CYS A 519 3.66 -14.54 -2.95
N SER A 520 4.43 -13.83 -2.14
CA SER A 520 4.19 -12.43 -1.78
C SER A 520 5.28 -11.56 -2.42
N TYR A 521 5.10 -10.23 -2.43
CA TYR A 521 6.05 -9.30 -3.03
C TYR A 521 6.32 -8.08 -2.15
N VAL A 522 7.51 -7.52 -2.31
CA VAL A 522 7.79 -6.11 -1.99
C VAL A 522 7.93 -5.35 -3.29
N LEU A 523 7.23 -4.23 -3.38
CA LEU A 523 7.30 -3.26 -4.48
C LEU A 523 7.73 -1.90 -3.94
N THR A 524 8.07 -0.96 -4.82
CA THR A 524 8.20 0.47 -4.48
C THR A 524 7.18 1.34 -5.23
N GLY A 525 6.80 2.47 -4.63
CA GLY A 525 5.95 3.49 -5.26
C GLY A 525 6.65 4.31 -6.35
N THR A 526 5.89 4.94 -7.24
CA THR A 526 6.39 5.59 -8.47
C THR A 526 5.74 6.95 -8.72
N HIS A 527 6.39 7.83 -9.50
CA HIS A 527 5.81 9.14 -9.86
C HIS A 527 4.48 9.01 -10.62
N LYS A 528 4.39 8.04 -11.52
CA LYS A 528 3.16 7.70 -12.25
C LYS A 528 2.01 7.27 -11.33
N ALA A 529 2.30 6.71 -10.15
CA ALA A 529 1.25 6.46 -9.14
C ALA A 529 0.68 7.77 -8.57
N MET A 530 1.50 8.79 -8.29
CA MET A 530 1.00 10.11 -7.86
C MET A 530 0.14 10.76 -8.93
N GLU A 531 0.56 10.64 -10.19
CA GLU A 531 -0.12 11.22 -11.35
C GLU A 531 -1.46 10.51 -11.65
N GLU A 532 -1.47 9.18 -11.72
CA GLU A 532 -2.63 8.41 -12.21
C GLU A 532 -3.49 7.75 -11.13
N THR A 533 -3.00 7.56 -9.91
CA THR A 533 -3.67 6.74 -8.87
C THR A 533 -3.71 7.36 -7.47
N PHE A 534 -3.43 8.67 -7.33
CA PHE A 534 -3.30 9.34 -6.04
C PHE A 534 -2.29 8.62 -5.12
N GLY A 535 -1.13 8.23 -5.69
CA GLY A 535 -0.08 7.50 -5.00
C GLY A 535 -0.54 6.15 -4.47
N SER A 536 -1.17 5.32 -5.31
CA SER A 536 -1.79 4.05 -4.87
C SER A 536 -1.56 2.87 -5.82
N THR A 537 -1.54 1.65 -5.26
CA THR A 537 -1.47 0.39 -6.01
C THR A 537 -2.32 -0.71 -5.34
N CYS A 538 -2.22 -1.96 -5.79
CA CYS A 538 -2.88 -3.14 -5.20
C CYS A 538 -2.49 -3.40 -3.72
N HIS A 539 -3.10 -4.40 -3.09
CA HIS A 539 -2.78 -4.85 -1.72
C HIS A 539 -2.44 -6.34 -1.58
N GLY A 540 -2.84 -7.15 -2.56
CA GLY A 540 -2.64 -8.60 -2.54
C GLY A 540 -3.21 -9.25 -3.78
N ALA A 541 -3.41 -10.57 -3.74
CA ALA A 541 -4.01 -11.31 -4.85
C ALA A 541 -5.48 -10.89 -5.16
N GLY A 542 -6.26 -10.54 -4.14
CA GLY A 542 -7.72 -10.33 -4.26
C GLY A 542 -8.49 -11.64 -4.50
N ARG A 543 -9.79 -11.67 -4.19
CA ARG A 543 -10.58 -12.91 -4.30
C ARG A 543 -11.12 -13.14 -5.69
N ALA A 544 -10.95 -14.35 -6.20
CA ALA A 544 -11.66 -14.87 -7.37
C ALA A 544 -12.98 -15.56 -6.97
N LEU A 545 -13.01 -16.21 -5.80
CA LEU A 545 -14.19 -16.94 -5.28
C LEU A 545 -14.69 -16.35 -3.96
N SER A 546 -16.01 -16.28 -3.81
CA SER A 546 -16.62 -15.95 -2.51
C SER A 546 -16.29 -17.02 -1.45
N ARG A 547 -16.19 -16.63 -0.17
CA ARG A 547 -15.88 -17.55 0.95
C ARG A 547 -16.81 -18.78 0.96
N SER A 548 -18.11 -18.54 0.81
CA SER A 548 -19.14 -19.58 0.74
C SER A 548 -19.05 -20.47 -0.49
N GLN A 549 -18.32 -20.07 -1.53
CA GLN A 549 -18.06 -20.85 -2.74
C GLN A 549 -16.77 -21.67 -2.61
N ALA A 550 -15.69 -21.04 -2.14
CA ALA A 550 -14.43 -21.73 -1.83
C ALA A 550 -14.66 -22.92 -0.88
N LEU A 551 -15.48 -22.72 0.17
CA LEU A 551 -15.92 -23.75 1.13
C LEU A 551 -16.83 -24.85 0.56
N ARG A 552 -17.34 -24.74 -0.68
CA ARG A 552 -18.07 -25.81 -1.38
C ARG A 552 -17.21 -26.54 -2.40
N GLU A 553 -16.25 -25.84 -2.99
CA GLU A 553 -15.43 -26.32 -4.11
C GLU A 553 -14.09 -26.92 -3.65
N ASN A 554 -13.66 -26.68 -2.41
CA ASN A 554 -12.40 -27.17 -1.85
C ASN A 554 -12.60 -28.01 -0.58
N ASP A 555 -11.91 -29.16 -0.49
CA ASP A 555 -11.72 -29.86 0.78
C ASP A 555 -10.51 -29.30 1.56
N SER A 556 -10.67 -29.17 2.87
CA SER A 556 -9.64 -28.60 3.76
C SER A 556 -8.42 -29.51 3.92
N ASN A 557 -8.60 -30.84 3.92
CA ASN A 557 -7.48 -31.77 4.04
C ASN A 557 -6.67 -31.84 2.74
N CYS A 558 -7.34 -31.77 1.59
CA CYS A 558 -6.73 -31.64 0.27
C CYS A 558 -5.84 -30.40 0.19
N VAL A 559 -6.33 -29.23 0.61
CA VAL A 559 -5.54 -27.98 0.63
C VAL A 559 -4.35 -28.09 1.59
N LEU A 560 -4.56 -28.54 2.84
CA LEU A 560 -3.48 -28.70 3.82
C LEU A 560 -2.41 -29.71 3.37
N ASN A 561 -2.81 -30.78 2.69
CA ASN A 561 -1.87 -31.75 2.13
C ASN A 561 -1.11 -31.19 0.93
N ARG A 562 -1.77 -30.42 0.04
CA ARG A 562 -1.09 -29.72 -1.08
C ARG A 562 0.01 -28.79 -0.56
N LEU A 563 -0.31 -27.94 0.43
CA LEU A 563 0.66 -27.01 1.03
C LEU A 563 1.87 -27.76 1.62
N ARG A 564 1.64 -28.83 2.37
CA ARG A 564 2.71 -29.69 2.91
C ARG A 564 3.53 -30.38 1.82
N SER A 565 2.91 -30.85 0.74
CA SER A 565 3.60 -31.43 -0.41
C SER A 565 4.45 -30.41 -1.18
N SER A 566 4.07 -29.13 -1.16
CA SER A 566 4.90 -28.01 -1.63
C SER A 566 5.98 -27.58 -0.63
N GLY A 567 6.15 -28.28 0.50
CA GLY A 567 7.14 -27.97 1.53
C GLY A 567 6.73 -26.89 2.54
N ILE A 568 5.47 -26.43 2.52
CA ILE A 568 4.97 -25.34 3.37
C ILE A 568 4.44 -25.89 4.70
N GLU A 569 5.01 -25.41 5.81
CA GLU A 569 4.62 -25.77 7.17
C GLU A 569 3.40 -24.97 7.64
N VAL A 570 2.24 -25.61 7.82
CA VAL A 570 0.99 -24.93 8.18
C VAL A 570 0.67 -25.10 9.68
N ARG A 571 0.29 -24.02 10.34
CA ARG A 571 -0.42 -23.99 11.63
C ARG A 571 -1.75 -23.25 11.43
N ILE A 572 -2.87 -23.89 11.78
CA ILE A 572 -4.20 -23.30 11.57
C ILE A 572 -5.13 -23.60 12.75
N ALA A 573 -5.77 -22.56 13.29
CA ALA A 573 -6.65 -22.69 14.46
C ALA A 573 -7.89 -23.58 14.21
N GLN A 574 -8.40 -23.58 12.97
CA GLN A 574 -9.52 -24.42 12.54
C GLN A 574 -9.27 -24.95 11.12
N PRO A 575 -9.15 -26.28 10.90
CA PRO A 575 -8.85 -26.84 9.58
C PRO A 575 -9.78 -26.36 8.47
N ARG A 576 -11.07 -26.16 8.76
CA ARG A 576 -12.08 -25.65 7.80
C ARG A 576 -11.68 -24.34 7.11
N LEU A 577 -10.92 -23.49 7.78
CA LEU A 577 -10.48 -22.19 7.24
C LEU A 577 -9.40 -22.33 6.16
N ALA A 578 -8.82 -23.51 5.96
CA ALA A 578 -7.93 -23.80 4.83
C ALA A 578 -8.70 -23.90 3.50
N ALA A 579 -9.94 -24.40 3.49
CA ALA A 579 -10.77 -24.41 2.28
C ALA A 579 -11.39 -23.03 1.96
N GLU A 580 -11.55 -22.16 2.96
CA GLU A 580 -12.02 -20.79 2.76
C GLU A 580 -10.95 -19.90 2.11
N GLU A 581 -9.68 -20.08 2.51
CA GLU A 581 -8.53 -19.28 2.10
C GLU A 581 -7.56 -20.05 1.17
N ALA A 582 -8.07 -21.07 0.48
CA ALA A 582 -7.33 -21.85 -0.51
C ALA A 582 -6.90 -21.00 -1.72
N ASP A 583 -5.76 -21.30 -2.32
CA ASP A 583 -5.16 -20.49 -3.39
C ASP A 583 -6.09 -20.22 -4.58
N VAL A 584 -6.89 -21.22 -4.98
CA VAL A 584 -7.87 -21.11 -6.08
C VAL A 584 -9.07 -20.21 -5.75
N ALA A 585 -9.20 -19.76 -4.50
CA ALA A 585 -10.19 -18.75 -4.11
C ALA A 585 -9.71 -17.31 -4.33
N TYR A 586 -8.43 -17.14 -4.67
CA TYR A 586 -7.78 -15.88 -4.99
C TYR A 586 -7.50 -15.78 -6.50
N LYS A 587 -7.24 -14.56 -6.99
CA LYS A 587 -6.67 -14.38 -8.33
C LYS A 587 -5.18 -14.77 -8.32
N ASP A 588 -4.55 -14.82 -9.48
CA ASP A 588 -3.10 -14.92 -9.53
C ASP A 588 -2.44 -13.59 -9.09
N VAL A 589 -1.63 -13.67 -8.03
CA VAL A 589 -0.86 -12.56 -7.48
C VAL A 589 0.24 -12.10 -8.44
N GLU A 590 0.81 -13.00 -9.25
CA GLU A 590 1.88 -12.63 -10.19
C GLU A 590 1.33 -11.77 -11.33
N SER A 591 0.16 -12.12 -11.87
CA SER A 591 -0.59 -11.31 -12.85
C SER A 591 -1.03 -9.95 -12.27
N VAL A 592 -1.48 -9.90 -11.01
CA VAL A 592 -1.82 -8.63 -10.33
C VAL A 592 -0.61 -7.71 -10.19
N VAL A 593 0.51 -8.25 -9.69
CA VAL A 593 1.76 -7.49 -9.51
C VAL A 593 2.40 -7.12 -10.85
N ALA A 594 2.31 -7.97 -11.87
CA ALA A 594 2.72 -7.66 -13.23
C ALA A 594 1.87 -6.52 -13.81
N THR A 595 0.54 -6.58 -13.73
CA THR A 595 -0.35 -5.49 -14.19
C THR A 595 0.01 -4.16 -13.51
N CYS A 596 0.22 -4.14 -12.19
CA CYS A 596 0.64 -2.94 -11.46
C CYS A 596 2.06 -2.45 -11.85
N HIS A 597 2.93 -3.34 -12.31
CA HIS A 597 4.29 -3.03 -12.74
C HIS A 597 4.33 -2.45 -14.16
N GLU A 598 3.73 -3.13 -15.13
CA GLU A 598 3.70 -2.70 -16.53
C GLU A 598 2.81 -1.46 -16.74
N ALA A 599 1.77 -1.28 -15.91
CA ALA A 599 1.06 -0.01 -15.81
C ALA A 599 1.94 1.12 -15.25
N GLY A 600 3.03 0.80 -14.54
CA GLY A 600 3.99 1.75 -13.97
C GLY A 600 3.58 2.36 -12.63
N ILE A 601 2.50 1.89 -11.99
CA ILE A 601 1.97 2.43 -10.72
C ILE A 601 2.65 1.83 -9.48
N SER A 602 3.57 0.89 -9.68
CA SER A 602 4.54 0.41 -8.68
C SER A 602 5.69 -0.33 -9.38
N LYS A 603 6.83 -0.52 -8.72
CA LYS A 603 8.00 -1.23 -9.26
C LYS A 603 8.30 -2.50 -8.47
N LYS A 604 8.43 -3.66 -9.13
CA LYS A 604 8.85 -4.92 -8.48
C LYS A 604 10.22 -4.73 -7.81
N THR A 605 10.37 -5.13 -6.55
CA THR A 605 11.64 -5.06 -5.80
C THR A 605 12.13 -6.46 -5.42
N VAL A 606 11.35 -7.25 -4.68
CA VAL A 606 11.63 -8.68 -4.43
C VAL A 606 10.36 -9.55 -4.47
N ARG A 607 10.52 -10.84 -4.77
CA ARG A 607 9.53 -11.90 -4.50
C ARG A 607 9.89 -12.64 -3.21
N LEU A 608 8.86 -13.04 -2.48
CA LEU A 608 8.91 -13.75 -1.22
C LEU A 608 8.14 -15.07 -1.36
N ARG A 609 8.83 -16.21 -1.24
CA ARG A 609 8.22 -17.56 -1.26
C ARG A 609 7.86 -18.00 0.17
N PRO A 610 6.63 -18.46 0.46
CA PRO A 610 6.27 -18.96 1.79
C PRO A 610 6.99 -20.27 2.12
N LEU A 611 7.37 -20.40 3.40
CA LEU A 611 7.95 -21.60 4.02
C LEU A 611 7.09 -22.11 5.16
N ALA A 612 6.47 -21.22 5.94
CA ALA A 612 5.45 -21.57 6.92
C ALA A 612 4.32 -20.54 6.94
N VAL A 613 3.10 -21.02 7.18
CA VAL A 613 1.87 -20.21 7.26
C VAL A 613 1.19 -20.47 8.60
N ILE A 614 0.98 -19.41 9.37
CA ILE A 614 0.28 -19.41 10.65
C ILE A 614 -1.02 -18.62 10.46
N LYS A 615 -2.17 -19.26 10.65
CA LYS A 615 -3.49 -18.66 10.39
C LYS A 615 -4.52 -18.97 11.48
N GLY A 616 -5.44 -18.04 11.71
CA GLY A 616 -6.66 -18.27 12.51
C GLY A 616 -7.95 -18.22 11.69
#